data_AF-A0A4P5R8W5-F1
#
_entry.id   AF-A0A4P5R8W5-F1
#
_cell.length_a   1.000
_cell.length_b   1.000
_cell.length_c   1.000
_cell.angle_alpha   90.00
_cell.angle_beta   90.00
_cell.angle_gamma   90.00
#
_symmetry.space_group_name_H-M   'P 1'
#
loop_
_entity.id
_entity.type
_entity.pdbx_description
1 polymer ?
#
loop_
_entity_poly.entity_id
_entity_poly.type
_entity_poly.pdbx_seq_one_letter_code
_entity_poly.pdbx_strand_id
1 'polypeptide(L)'
;MSTTNKPIKNATRPGRTLLILGLVMLALLATVFITGATAVRLGLDLRGGTSVTLQPRIAPGDDGKVTTEAIDQAVSIIRQRVNSLGVAESEVAAQGSGTNRQIIISIPGDTGRRVVELVGQTAELRFRQVLATAAGTPSAAPIDPAATPAAAVTPEINAQFAALDCTNPANLQGSGSDNADAPIVACDRNGGAKYILDKAEVLGRQVSEATAGIDQQGGNAWFVSLVFDGEGTKAFSNITARVTSLPSPQNQVAIVLDGLVVSAPRINEAIPSGNAQITGSFTQLEAQDLANVLKYGALPLAFDRGEVQQVSPTLGADQLDAGLLAGLLGLILIFLYSVLYYRGLGLVSIGSLIVAGALVYMAFLLLGKWIGFTLTLAGIAGAIVAIGITADSFIVYFERIRDEVRDGRSLRSAVETGWTKARRTIVVADFVSIISAILLYLFAVGGVRGFAFTLGLTTLVDLIVVFFFTKPLTVFLAKLKFFNSGHALSGVSAKSFGNSSQLTKEA
;
A
#
# COMPACT_ATOMS: atom_id res chain seq x y z
N MET A 1 0.18 -57.08 -37.13
CA MET A 1 -0.62 -56.25 -36.21
C MET A 1 -0.91 -54.93 -36.88
N SER A 2 -2.17 -54.72 -37.30
CA SER A 2 -2.63 -53.48 -37.94
C SER A 2 -2.76 -52.38 -36.88
N THR A 3 -1.98 -51.32 -37.02
CA THR A 3 -2.10 -50.13 -36.18
C THR A 3 -3.31 -49.31 -36.64
N THR A 4 -4.43 -49.50 -35.96
CA THR A 4 -5.62 -48.65 -36.11
C THR A 4 -5.27 -47.19 -35.81
N ASN A 5 -5.13 -46.37 -36.85
CA ASN A 5 -5.12 -44.92 -36.78
C ASN A 5 -6.48 -44.46 -36.22
N LYS A 6 -6.55 -44.20 -34.91
CA LYS A 6 -7.70 -43.56 -34.29
C LYS A 6 -7.74 -42.12 -34.79
N PRO A 7 -8.78 -41.68 -35.53
CA PRO A 7 -8.87 -40.28 -35.93
C PRO A 7 -9.03 -39.44 -34.67
N ILE A 8 -8.13 -38.48 -34.47
CA ILE A 8 -8.19 -37.52 -33.36
C ILE A 8 -9.44 -36.67 -33.55
N LYS A 9 -10.55 -37.10 -32.94
CA LYS A 9 -11.82 -36.36 -32.86
C LYS A 9 -11.68 -35.25 -31.82
N ASN A 10 -10.98 -34.18 -32.15
CA ASN A 10 -11.18 -32.87 -31.53
C ASN A 10 -10.73 -31.81 -32.53
N ALA A 11 -11.51 -31.65 -33.61
CA ALA A 11 -11.32 -30.51 -34.50
C ALA A 11 -11.62 -29.24 -33.67
N THR A 12 -10.56 -28.52 -33.31
CA THR A 12 -10.67 -27.23 -32.62
C THR A 12 -11.64 -26.36 -33.42
N ARG A 13 -12.68 -25.82 -32.77
CA ARG A 13 -13.64 -24.89 -33.41
C ARG A 13 -13.15 -23.46 -33.16
N PRO A 14 -12.28 -22.89 -34.02
CA PRO A 14 -11.60 -21.63 -33.74
C PRO A 14 -12.57 -20.46 -33.53
N GLY A 15 -13.71 -20.46 -34.22
CA GLY A 15 -14.74 -19.43 -34.04
C GLY A 15 -15.36 -19.45 -32.64
N ARG A 16 -15.52 -20.63 -32.01
CA ARG A 16 -16.09 -20.72 -30.65
C ARG A 16 -15.12 -20.16 -29.62
N THR A 17 -13.82 -20.47 -29.74
CA THR A 17 -12.79 -19.97 -28.80
C THR A 17 -12.61 -18.46 -28.92
N LEU A 18 -12.60 -17.91 -30.14
CA LEU A 18 -12.53 -16.47 -30.36
C LEU A 18 -13.78 -15.75 -29.83
N LEU A 19 -14.98 -16.34 -30.00
CA LEU A 19 -16.22 -15.80 -29.45
C LEU A 19 -16.19 -15.80 -27.91
N ILE A 20 -15.73 -16.89 -27.29
CA ILE A 20 -15.58 -16.96 -25.83
C ILE A 20 -14.64 -15.85 -25.33
N LEU A 21 -13.49 -15.67 -25.97
CA LEU A 21 -12.55 -14.59 -25.60
C LEU A 21 -13.19 -13.21 -25.77
N GLY A 22 -13.91 -12.98 -26.87
CA GLY A 22 -14.65 -11.73 -27.09
C GLY A 22 -15.69 -11.46 -26.00
N LEU A 23 -16.45 -12.48 -25.58
CA LEU A 23 -17.40 -12.37 -24.48
C LEU A 23 -16.70 -12.09 -23.14
N VAL A 24 -15.56 -12.71 -22.87
CA VAL A 24 -14.76 -12.43 -21.67
C VAL A 24 -14.28 -10.99 -21.65
N MET A 25 -13.75 -10.48 -22.77
CA MET A 25 -13.33 -9.07 -22.87
C MET A 25 -14.50 -8.11 -22.70
N LEU A 26 -15.67 -8.41 -23.29
CA LEU A 26 -16.87 -7.60 -23.09
C LEU A 26 -17.34 -7.62 -21.63
N ALA A 27 -17.26 -8.76 -20.96
CA ALA A 27 -17.60 -8.87 -19.54
C ALA A 27 -16.62 -8.07 -18.65
N LEU A 28 -15.31 -8.13 -18.95
CA LEU A 28 -14.31 -7.30 -18.25
C LEU A 28 -14.58 -5.81 -18.48
N LEU A 29 -14.83 -5.39 -19.72
CA LEU A 29 -15.13 -4.01 -20.06
C LEU A 29 -16.44 -3.51 -19.39
N ALA A 30 -17.48 -4.34 -19.36
CA ALA A 30 -18.70 -4.03 -18.62
C ALA A 30 -18.43 -3.87 -17.12
N THR A 31 -17.57 -4.72 -16.55
CA THR A 31 -17.17 -4.64 -15.14
C THR A 31 -16.39 -3.35 -14.84
N VAL A 32 -15.51 -2.94 -15.74
CA VAL A 32 -14.77 -1.66 -15.66
C VAL A 32 -15.75 -0.48 -15.61
N PHE A 33 -16.77 -0.49 -16.49
CA PHE A 33 -17.79 0.55 -16.54
C PHE A 33 -18.66 0.58 -15.27
N ILE A 34 -19.15 -0.59 -14.83
CA ILE A 34 -20.00 -0.72 -13.63
C ILE A 34 -19.26 -0.27 -12.36
N THR A 35 -17.97 -0.58 -12.25
CA THR A 35 -17.16 -0.25 -11.07
C THR A 35 -16.59 1.18 -11.09
N GLY A 36 -16.75 1.91 -12.20
CA GLY A 36 -16.19 3.24 -12.39
C GLY A 36 -14.66 3.26 -12.38
N ALA A 37 -14.01 2.19 -12.85
CA ALA A 37 -12.56 2.09 -12.92
C ALA A 37 -12.02 2.84 -14.15
N THR A 38 -11.95 4.18 -14.08
CA THR A 38 -11.67 5.03 -15.24
C THR A 38 -10.19 5.29 -15.51
N ALA A 39 -9.31 5.13 -14.51
CA ALA A 39 -7.88 5.39 -14.64
C ALA A 39 -7.04 4.38 -13.88
N VAL A 40 -5.85 4.08 -14.42
CA VAL A 40 -4.84 3.27 -13.73
C VAL A 40 -4.28 4.07 -12.58
N ARG A 41 -4.33 3.51 -11.37
CA ARG A 41 -3.67 4.12 -10.21
C ARG A 41 -2.17 3.98 -10.38
N LEU A 42 -1.44 5.07 -10.17
CA LEU A 42 0.02 5.07 -10.28
C LEU A 42 0.63 5.06 -8.88
N GLY A 43 1.80 4.44 -8.77
CA GLY A 43 2.60 4.41 -7.56
C GLY A 43 3.21 5.78 -7.23
N LEU A 44 3.73 5.88 -6.01
CA LEU A 44 4.37 7.09 -5.50
C LEU A 44 5.58 7.51 -6.33
N ASP A 45 6.30 6.54 -6.88
CA ASP A 45 7.45 6.75 -7.76
C ASP A 45 7.08 7.43 -9.09
N LEU A 46 5.82 7.36 -9.51
CA LEU A 46 5.33 7.99 -10.74
C LEU A 46 4.50 9.25 -10.49
N ARG A 47 3.76 9.31 -9.37
CA ARG A 47 2.95 10.50 -9.01
C ARG A 47 3.70 11.52 -8.16
N GLY A 48 4.80 11.11 -7.54
CA GLY A 48 5.47 11.86 -6.49
C GLY A 48 4.73 11.79 -5.16
N GLY A 49 5.49 11.89 -4.08
CA GLY A 49 5.00 12.12 -2.73
C GLY A 49 5.95 11.59 -1.66
N THR A 50 5.42 11.29 -0.47
CA THR A 50 6.21 10.82 0.68
C THR A 50 5.77 9.41 1.08
N SER A 51 6.72 8.49 1.19
CA SER A 51 6.53 7.15 1.77
C SER A 51 7.32 7.03 3.06
N VAL A 52 6.68 6.47 4.08
CA VAL A 52 7.33 6.15 5.37
C VAL A 52 6.93 4.77 5.83
N THR A 53 7.91 4.07 6.37
CA THR A 53 7.72 2.77 7.00
C THR A 53 7.70 2.95 8.52
N LEU A 54 6.71 2.38 9.19
CA LEU A 54 6.58 2.35 10.64
C LEU A 54 6.79 0.91 11.12
N GLN A 55 7.82 0.70 11.93
CA GLN A 55 8.12 -0.59 12.54
C GLN A 55 7.54 -0.64 13.96
N PRO A 56 6.76 -1.66 14.35
CA PRO A 56 6.29 -1.75 15.72
C PRO A 56 7.47 -1.84 16.70
N ARG A 57 7.44 -0.99 17.74
CA ARG A 57 8.39 -1.01 18.84
C ARG A 57 7.94 -2.06 19.86
N ILE A 58 8.84 -2.97 20.22
CA ILE A 58 8.60 -3.98 21.26
C ILE A 58 9.28 -3.48 22.54
N ALA A 59 8.49 -3.02 23.50
CA ALA A 59 9.02 -2.64 24.81
C ALA A 59 9.29 -3.88 25.68
N PRO A 60 10.22 -3.83 26.64
CA PRO A 60 10.47 -4.95 27.56
C PRO A 60 9.19 -5.33 28.32
N GLY A 61 8.69 -6.55 28.13
CA GLY A 61 7.43 -7.03 28.71
C GLY A 61 6.23 -7.04 27.75
N ASP A 62 6.39 -6.54 26.52
CA ASP A 62 5.35 -6.51 25.47
C ASP A 62 5.50 -7.65 24.44
N ASP A 63 6.29 -8.68 24.77
CA ASP A 63 6.51 -9.88 23.95
C ASP A 63 5.19 -10.66 23.78
N GLY A 64 4.41 -10.28 22.76
CA GLY A 64 3.09 -10.84 22.46
C GLY A 64 2.02 -9.82 22.07
N LYS A 65 2.27 -8.51 22.25
CA LYS A 65 1.32 -7.45 21.86
C LYS A 65 1.32 -7.17 20.36
N VAL A 66 2.40 -7.48 19.64
CA VAL A 66 2.48 -7.32 18.17
C VAL A 66 1.74 -8.48 17.50
N THR A 67 0.41 -8.40 17.50
CA THR A 67 -0.46 -9.33 16.77
C THR A 67 -0.88 -8.75 15.43
N THR A 68 -1.35 -9.61 14.52
CA THR A 68 -1.89 -9.16 13.23
C THR A 68 -3.07 -8.21 13.42
N GLU A 69 -3.91 -8.47 14.41
CA GLU A 69 -5.08 -7.67 14.77
C GLU A 69 -4.67 -6.29 15.27
N ALA A 70 -3.63 -6.19 16.11
CA ALA A 70 -3.12 -4.92 16.60
C ALA A 70 -2.54 -4.07 15.46
N ILE A 71 -1.81 -4.69 14.52
CA ILE A 71 -1.28 -4.01 13.33
C ILE A 71 -2.42 -3.55 12.41
N ASP A 72 -3.42 -4.40 12.16
CA ASP A 72 -4.55 -4.07 11.29
C ASP A 72 -5.43 -2.96 11.92
N GLN A 73 -5.58 -2.97 13.24
CA GLN A 73 -6.22 -1.87 13.98
C GLN A 73 -5.40 -0.58 13.85
N ALA A 74 -4.08 -0.63 14.00
CA ALA A 74 -3.22 0.54 13.79
C ALA A 74 -3.32 1.07 12.35
N VAL A 75 -3.34 0.20 11.33
CA VAL A 75 -3.58 0.58 9.92
C VAL A 75 -4.92 1.31 9.78
N SER A 76 -5.98 0.84 10.45
CA SER A 76 -7.30 1.46 10.37
C SER A 76 -7.33 2.87 10.98
N ILE A 77 -6.67 3.07 12.13
CA ILE A 77 -6.56 4.35 12.82
C ILE A 77 -5.71 5.32 12.00
N ILE A 78 -4.53 4.89 11.52
CA ILE A 78 -3.65 5.70 10.68
C ILE A 78 -4.39 6.12 9.41
N ARG A 79 -5.12 5.21 8.76
CA ARG A 79 -5.92 5.54 7.57
C ARG A 79 -6.99 6.59 7.87
N GLN A 80 -7.70 6.48 8.99
CA GLN A 80 -8.68 7.49 9.40
C GLN A 80 -8.04 8.85 9.66
N ARG A 81 -6.88 8.89 10.35
CA ARG A 81 -6.13 10.12 10.58
C ARG A 81 -5.66 10.75 9.26
N VAL A 82 -5.07 9.98 8.35
CA VAL A 82 -4.63 10.50 7.03
C VAL A 82 -5.82 11.06 6.24
N ASN A 83 -6.95 10.36 6.23
CA ASN A 83 -8.17 10.84 5.55
C ASN A 83 -8.72 12.13 6.18
N SER A 84 -8.64 12.26 7.51
CA SER A 84 -9.09 13.47 8.22
C SER A 84 -8.24 14.71 7.93
N LEU A 85 -6.97 14.50 7.59
CA LEU A 85 -6.04 15.55 7.16
C LEU A 85 -6.31 16.00 5.70
N GLY A 86 -7.35 15.47 5.05
CA GLY A 86 -7.75 15.86 3.70
C GLY A 86 -6.86 15.29 2.61
N VAL A 87 -6.01 14.31 2.93
CA VAL A 87 -5.13 13.68 1.95
C VAL A 87 -5.94 12.68 1.13
N ALA A 88 -6.20 13.03 -0.13
CA ALA A 88 -6.82 12.13 -1.07
C ALA A 88 -5.83 11.04 -1.52
N GLU A 89 -6.35 9.83 -1.76
CA GLU A 89 -5.60 8.71 -2.36
C GLU A 89 -4.37 8.22 -1.57
N SER A 90 -4.29 8.46 -0.26
CA SER A 90 -3.25 7.87 0.58
C SER A 90 -3.39 6.35 0.68
N GLU A 91 -2.27 5.64 0.62
CA GLU A 91 -2.21 4.20 0.83
C GLU A 91 -1.59 3.90 2.20
N VAL A 92 -2.32 3.16 3.03
CA VAL A 92 -1.83 2.66 4.32
C VAL A 92 -2.01 1.16 4.31
N ALA A 93 -0.89 0.45 4.26
CA ALA A 93 -0.85 -1.01 4.15
C ALA A 93 0.18 -1.58 5.12
N ALA A 94 -0.13 -2.71 5.74
CA ALA A 94 0.84 -3.46 6.49
C ALA A 94 1.55 -4.48 5.59
N GLN A 95 2.88 -4.53 5.69
CA GLN A 95 3.78 -5.33 4.89
C GLN A 95 4.62 -6.26 5.77
N GLY A 96 4.89 -7.48 5.30
CA GLY A 96 5.62 -8.49 6.05
C GLY A 96 4.68 -9.49 6.74
N SER A 97 5.26 -10.40 7.52
CA SER A 97 4.56 -11.48 8.23
C SER A 97 5.13 -11.65 9.64
N GLY A 98 4.29 -12.10 10.57
CA GLY A 98 4.64 -12.28 11.97
C GLY A 98 4.98 -10.97 12.68
N THR A 99 5.96 -11.01 13.59
CA THR A 99 6.39 -9.89 14.43
C THR A 99 7.16 -8.79 13.66
N ASN A 100 7.64 -9.08 12.46
CA ASN A 100 8.36 -8.13 11.60
C ASN A 100 7.43 -7.36 10.64
N ARG A 101 6.11 -7.43 10.87
CA ARG A 101 5.12 -6.74 10.05
C ARG A 101 5.21 -5.22 10.30
N GLN A 102 5.51 -4.47 9.24
CA GLN A 102 5.69 -3.02 9.26
C GLN A 102 4.51 -2.33 8.56
N ILE A 103 4.18 -1.10 8.93
CA ILE A 103 3.14 -0.31 8.26
C ILE A 103 3.81 0.64 7.29
N ILE A 104 3.43 0.57 6.02
CA ILE A 104 3.89 1.50 4.98
C ILE A 104 2.77 2.50 4.71
N ILE A 105 3.11 3.77 4.84
CA ILE A 105 2.22 4.90 4.58
C ILE A 105 2.77 5.63 3.36
N SER A 106 1.98 5.68 2.29
CA SER A 106 2.31 6.43 1.07
C SER A 106 1.30 7.55 0.90
N ILE A 107 1.80 8.79 0.93
CA ILE A 107 1.00 10.00 0.77
C ILE A 107 1.44 10.68 -0.52
N PRO A 108 0.55 10.81 -1.53
CA PRO A 108 0.87 11.53 -2.75
C PRO A 108 1.05 13.03 -2.47
N GLY A 109 1.90 13.69 -3.26
CA GLY A 109 2.11 15.13 -3.19
C GLY A 109 3.15 15.61 -2.16
N ASP A 110 3.25 16.92 -2.01
CA ASP A 110 4.34 17.62 -1.31
C ASP A 110 4.10 17.82 0.20
N THR A 111 2.85 17.71 0.66
CA THR A 111 2.47 17.85 2.08
C THR A 111 2.76 16.59 2.93
N GLY A 112 3.25 15.51 2.31
CA GLY A 112 3.35 14.19 2.92
C GLY A 112 4.22 14.11 4.18
N ARG A 113 5.30 14.88 4.29
CA ARG A 113 6.19 14.83 5.47
C ARG A 113 5.47 15.17 6.78
N ARG A 114 4.76 16.29 6.81
CA ARG A 114 4.01 16.71 8.01
C ARG A 114 2.90 15.71 8.33
N VAL A 115 2.17 15.27 7.32
CA VAL A 115 1.08 14.29 7.51
C VAL A 115 1.63 13.02 8.14
N VAL A 116 2.76 12.51 7.65
CA VAL A 116 3.39 11.32 8.25
C VAL A 116 3.78 11.57 9.71
N GLU A 117 4.37 12.73 10.01
CA GLU A 117 4.79 13.07 11.36
C GLU A 117 3.63 13.04 12.36
N LEU A 118 2.43 13.43 11.92
CA LEU A 118 1.21 13.42 12.74
C LEU A 118 0.61 12.03 12.87
N VAL A 119 0.50 11.28 11.77
CA VAL A 119 -0.19 9.98 11.80
C VAL A 119 0.63 8.88 12.47
N GLY A 120 1.96 9.02 12.49
CA GLY A 120 2.87 8.11 13.19
C GLY A 120 3.03 8.37 14.68
N GLN A 121 2.30 9.33 15.28
CA GLN A 121 2.29 9.53 16.74
C GLN A 121 1.36 8.53 17.42
N THR A 122 1.75 7.97 18.56
CA THR A 122 0.86 7.10 19.36
C THR A 122 -0.33 7.91 19.85
N ALA A 123 -0.05 9.08 20.44
CA ALA A 123 -1.00 10.03 21.01
C ALA A 123 -1.87 9.45 22.12
N GLU A 124 -1.19 8.83 23.08
CA GLU A 124 -1.82 8.32 24.27
C GLU A 124 -2.19 9.45 25.22
N LEU A 125 -3.47 9.81 25.25
CA LEU A 125 -4.04 10.81 26.14
C LEU A 125 -4.44 10.20 27.48
N ARG A 126 -4.03 10.82 28.59
CA ARG A 126 -4.39 10.40 29.94
C ARG A 126 -4.66 11.60 30.85
N PHE A 127 -5.63 11.47 31.74
CA PHE A 127 -5.89 12.44 32.79
C PHE A 127 -5.45 11.86 34.12
N ARG A 128 -4.57 12.58 34.81
CA ARG A 128 -3.97 12.17 36.07
C ARG A 128 -4.07 13.31 37.09
N GLN A 129 -4.34 12.98 38.34
CA GLN A 129 -4.27 13.96 39.42
C GLN A 129 -2.80 14.39 39.62
N VAL A 130 -2.56 15.69 39.80
CA VAL A 130 -1.24 16.19 40.17
C VAL A 130 -1.04 15.97 41.67
N LEU A 131 0.05 15.30 42.06
CA LEU A 131 0.39 15.07 43.46
C LEU A 131 1.41 16.09 43.95
N ALA A 132 2.36 16.45 43.10
CA ALA A 132 3.36 17.49 43.34
C ALA A 132 3.81 18.15 42.04
N THR A 133 4.35 19.36 42.15
CA THR A 133 4.95 20.11 41.04
C THR A 133 6.17 20.88 41.52
N ALA A 134 7.16 21.02 40.64
CA ALA A 134 8.38 21.80 40.87
C ALA A 134 8.90 22.37 39.54
N ALA A 135 9.87 23.28 39.62
CA ALA A 135 10.58 23.77 38.44
C ALA A 135 11.24 22.62 37.68
N GLY A 136 11.32 22.72 36.36
CA GLY A 136 11.83 21.66 35.48
C GLY A 136 13.30 21.28 35.69
N THR A 137 14.07 22.05 36.47
CA THR A 137 15.47 21.75 36.77
C THR A 137 15.62 20.67 37.86
N PRO A 138 16.71 19.90 37.85
CA PRO A 138 17.07 19.03 38.97
C PRO A 138 17.13 19.81 40.28
N SER A 139 16.69 19.20 41.37
CA SER A 139 16.81 19.78 42.71
C SER A 139 17.50 18.80 43.64
N ALA A 140 18.57 19.25 44.29
CA ALA A 140 19.30 18.46 45.30
C ALA A 140 18.66 18.55 46.69
N ALA A 141 17.66 19.43 46.88
CA ALA A 141 16.95 19.54 48.15
C ALA A 141 15.98 18.35 48.31
N PRO A 142 15.98 17.66 49.46
CA PRO A 142 14.95 16.69 49.78
C PRO A 142 13.59 17.38 49.68
N ILE A 143 12.70 16.82 48.87
CA ILE A 143 11.32 17.30 48.83
C ILE A 143 10.71 16.82 50.14
N ASP A 144 10.23 17.76 50.95
CA ASP A 144 9.57 17.47 52.21
C ASP A 144 8.44 16.45 51.95
N PRO A 145 8.45 15.25 52.57
CA PRO A 145 7.38 14.28 52.43
C PRO A 145 5.99 14.87 52.74
N ALA A 146 5.93 15.93 53.56
CA ALA A 146 4.70 16.68 53.83
C ALA A 146 4.16 17.46 52.62
N ALA A 147 5.00 17.74 51.61
CA ALA A 147 4.62 18.38 50.34
C ALA A 147 4.09 17.39 49.28
N THR A 148 4.20 16.08 49.53
CA THR A 148 3.60 14.98 48.74
C THR A 148 2.67 14.11 49.62
N PRO A 149 1.49 14.60 50.05
CA PRO A 149 0.61 13.88 50.98
C PRO A 149 0.03 12.52 50.53
N ALA A 150 0.25 12.10 49.28
CA ALA A 150 -0.44 10.94 48.72
C ALA A 150 0.28 9.63 49.06
N ALA A 151 -0.47 8.67 49.63
CA ALA A 151 -0.01 7.31 49.93
C ALA A 151 0.60 6.55 48.72
N ALA A 152 0.42 7.05 47.49
CA ALA A 152 0.96 6.48 46.26
C ALA A 152 2.40 6.93 45.93
N VAL A 153 2.97 7.93 46.62
CA VAL A 153 4.32 8.44 46.32
C VAL A 153 5.38 7.67 47.12
N THR A 154 6.09 6.77 46.46
CA THR A 154 7.19 6.01 47.09
C THR A 154 8.49 6.84 47.13
N PRO A 155 9.47 6.49 47.99
CA PRO A 155 10.78 7.13 48.02
C PRO A 155 11.48 7.11 46.65
N GLU A 156 11.26 6.06 45.86
CA GLU A 156 11.83 5.92 44.52
C GLU A 156 11.26 6.96 43.55
N ILE A 157 9.95 7.22 43.59
CA ILE A 157 9.30 8.25 42.76
C ILE A 157 9.80 9.64 43.13
N ASN A 158 9.96 9.91 44.43
CA ASN A 158 10.54 11.17 44.89
C ASN A 158 11.99 11.34 44.41
N ALA A 159 12.79 10.28 44.42
CA ALA A 159 14.15 10.32 43.87
C ALA A 159 14.16 10.57 42.35
N GLN A 160 13.27 9.91 41.59
CA GLN A 160 13.10 10.15 40.16
C GLN A 160 12.69 11.59 39.88
N PHE A 161 11.72 12.12 40.63
CA PHE A 161 11.26 13.50 40.49
C PHE A 161 12.33 14.52 40.88
N ALA A 162 13.13 14.28 41.91
CA ALA A 162 14.27 15.14 42.25
C ALA A 162 15.31 15.18 41.11
N ALA A 163 15.64 14.00 40.56
CA ALA A 163 16.65 13.82 39.51
C ALA A 163 16.19 14.25 38.11
N LEU A 164 14.88 14.27 37.82
CA LEU A 164 14.36 14.59 36.50
C LEU A 164 14.73 16.01 36.08
N ASP A 165 15.34 16.11 34.89
CA ASP A 165 15.75 17.34 34.23
C ASP A 165 14.92 17.58 32.97
N CYS A 166 13.93 18.46 33.06
CA CYS A 166 13.08 18.81 31.93
C CYS A 166 13.73 19.83 30.98
N THR A 167 14.93 20.32 31.28
CA THR A 167 15.71 21.13 30.34
C THR A 167 16.46 20.27 29.32
N ASN A 168 16.63 18.98 29.61
CA ASN A 168 17.23 18.03 28.69
C ASN A 168 16.21 17.63 27.60
N PRO A 169 16.48 17.89 26.31
CA PRO A 169 15.58 17.55 25.21
C PRO A 169 15.21 16.06 25.15
N ALA A 170 16.06 15.15 25.65
CA ALA A 170 15.76 13.72 25.69
C ALA A 170 14.55 13.40 26.59
N ASN A 171 14.34 14.16 27.66
CA ASN A 171 13.21 13.98 28.58
C ASN A 171 11.91 14.60 28.05
N LEU A 172 11.97 15.35 26.93
CA LEU A 172 10.83 15.98 26.26
C LEU A 172 10.38 15.23 25.00
N GLN A 173 10.89 14.02 24.74
CA GLN A 173 10.55 13.27 23.53
C GLN A 173 9.26 12.45 23.65
N GLY A 174 8.74 12.26 24.88
CA GLY A 174 7.59 11.39 25.16
C GLY A 174 7.94 9.92 24.96
N SER A 175 7.67 9.07 25.96
CA SER A 175 7.97 7.64 25.85
C SER A 175 6.84 6.85 25.18
N GLY A 176 5.60 7.38 25.19
CA GLY A 176 4.41 6.70 24.69
C GLY A 176 4.15 5.33 25.33
N SER A 177 4.76 5.06 26.50
CA SER A 177 4.76 3.75 27.15
C SER A 177 4.59 3.86 28.67
N ASP A 178 4.01 4.96 29.17
CA ASP A 178 3.77 5.10 30.60
C ASP A 178 2.72 4.07 31.06
N ASN A 179 2.79 3.61 32.30
CA ASN A 179 1.81 2.68 32.84
C ASN A 179 0.59 3.45 33.37
N ALA A 180 -0.61 3.15 32.87
CA ALA A 180 -1.84 3.81 33.29
C ALA A 180 -2.15 3.57 34.78
N ASP A 181 -1.83 2.39 35.31
CA ASP A 181 -2.20 1.98 36.67
C ASP A 181 -1.17 2.38 37.73
N ALA A 182 -0.08 3.04 37.34
CA ALA A 182 0.97 3.47 38.24
C ALA A 182 1.13 5.01 38.25
N PRO A 183 1.55 5.60 39.38
CA PRO A 183 2.01 6.97 39.43
C PRO A 183 3.27 7.15 38.58
N ILE A 184 3.43 8.34 37.99
CA ILE A 184 4.54 8.66 37.10
C ILE A 184 5.15 10.03 37.43
N VAL A 185 6.40 10.21 36.99
CA VAL A 185 7.06 11.51 36.97
C VAL A 185 7.14 11.98 35.53
N ALA A 186 6.65 13.19 35.25
CA ALA A 186 6.56 13.72 33.89
C ALA A 186 7.00 15.18 33.82
N CYS A 187 7.58 15.56 32.68
CA CYS A 187 7.89 16.94 32.34
C CYS A 187 6.68 17.64 31.72
N ASP A 188 6.56 18.94 31.97
CA ASP A 188 5.82 19.83 31.07
C ASP A 188 6.45 19.80 29.67
N ARG A 189 5.63 19.90 28.63
CA ARG A 189 6.08 19.89 27.24
C ARG A 189 7.06 21.01 26.92
N ASN A 190 6.98 22.15 27.61
CA ASN A 190 7.90 23.27 27.43
C ASN A 190 9.14 23.19 28.35
N GLY A 191 9.25 22.13 29.16
CA GLY A 191 10.36 21.92 30.09
C GLY A 191 10.35 22.82 31.33
N GLY A 192 9.33 23.69 31.49
CA GLY A 192 9.28 24.68 32.56
C GLY A 192 9.00 24.09 33.95
N ALA A 193 8.28 22.97 34.00
CA ALA A 193 7.90 22.30 35.23
C ALA A 193 8.03 20.78 35.12
N LYS A 194 8.13 20.13 36.27
CA LYS A 194 7.96 18.68 36.42
C LYS A 194 6.83 18.39 37.39
N TYR A 195 6.26 17.20 37.26
CA TYR A 195 5.11 16.76 38.04
C TYR A 195 5.30 15.34 38.56
N ILE A 196 4.77 15.09 39.75
CA ILE A 196 4.40 13.75 40.19
C ILE A 196 2.90 13.62 39.92
N LEU A 197 2.52 12.60 39.17
CA LEU A 197 1.16 12.34 38.75
C LEU A 197 0.70 10.99 39.30
N ASP A 198 -0.56 10.91 39.74
CA ASP A 198 -1.15 9.64 40.16
C ASP A 198 -1.45 8.73 38.95
N LYS A 199 -2.01 7.54 39.19
CA LYS A 199 -2.56 6.68 38.14
C LYS A 199 -3.55 7.42 37.25
N ALA A 200 -3.65 7.00 36.00
CA ALA A 200 -4.60 7.54 35.04
C ALA A 200 -6.02 7.08 35.38
N GLU A 201 -6.93 8.03 35.55
CA GLU A 201 -8.35 7.73 35.83
C GLU A 201 -9.24 7.92 34.62
N VAL A 202 -8.85 8.81 33.69
CA VAL A 202 -9.52 8.97 32.39
C VAL A 202 -8.51 8.70 31.29
N LEU A 203 -8.89 7.84 30.36
CA LEU A 203 -8.05 7.38 29.26
C LEU A 203 -8.55 7.96 27.94
N GLY A 204 -7.64 8.20 27.00
CA GLY A 204 -7.96 8.75 25.68
C GLY A 204 -8.97 7.91 24.89
N ARG A 205 -9.03 6.59 25.13
CA ARG A 205 -10.03 5.69 24.54
C ARG A 205 -11.48 6.02 24.94
N GLN A 206 -11.67 6.81 26.00
CA GLN A 206 -12.97 7.27 26.48
C GLN A 206 -13.36 8.63 25.90
N VAL A 207 -12.58 9.20 24.97
CA VAL A 207 -12.92 10.41 24.22
C VAL A 207 -13.80 10.02 23.04
N SER A 208 -15.00 10.60 22.97
CA SER A 208 -15.95 10.40 21.87
C SER A 208 -15.83 11.46 20.78
N GLU A 209 -15.49 12.70 21.15
CA GLU A 209 -15.29 13.80 20.22
C GLU A 209 -14.11 14.69 20.67
N ALA A 210 -13.33 15.15 19.69
CA ALA A 210 -12.29 16.15 19.88
C ALA A 210 -12.36 17.19 18.77
N THR A 211 -12.43 18.47 19.12
CA THR A 211 -12.56 19.59 18.17
C THR A 211 -11.67 20.76 18.54
N ALA A 212 -11.05 21.38 17.55
CA ALA A 212 -10.29 22.62 17.74
C ALA A 212 -11.24 23.81 17.74
N GLY A 213 -11.13 24.68 18.73
CA GLY A 213 -11.92 25.90 18.90
C GLY A 213 -11.03 27.12 19.13
N ILE A 214 -11.61 28.30 18.92
CA ILE A 214 -10.97 29.58 19.27
C ILE A 214 -11.78 30.24 20.38
N ASP A 215 -11.10 30.69 21.43
CA ASP A 215 -11.74 31.42 22.50
C ASP A 215 -11.90 32.89 22.09
N GLN A 216 -13.11 33.24 21.64
CA GLN A 216 -13.46 34.60 21.21
C GLN A 216 -13.57 35.59 22.38
N GLN A 217 -13.68 35.11 23.62
CA GLN A 217 -13.80 35.97 24.81
C GLN A 217 -12.46 36.16 25.54
N GLY A 218 -11.58 35.16 25.52
CA GLY A 218 -10.29 35.16 26.22
C GLY A 218 -9.07 35.58 25.40
N GLY A 219 -9.24 36.24 24.25
CA GLY A 219 -8.12 36.81 23.48
C GLY A 219 -7.68 36.00 22.26
N ASN A 220 -8.61 35.27 21.61
CA ASN A 220 -8.39 34.52 20.37
C ASN A 220 -7.35 33.39 20.48
N ALA A 221 -7.22 32.79 21.67
CA ALA A 221 -6.37 31.62 21.87
C ALA A 221 -7.06 30.35 21.33
N TRP A 222 -6.29 29.46 20.71
CA TRP A 222 -6.80 28.16 20.27
C TRP A 222 -6.80 27.16 21.43
N PHE A 223 -7.83 26.34 21.49
CA PHE A 223 -7.97 25.24 22.45
C PHE A 223 -8.51 23.99 21.77
N VAL A 224 -8.36 22.84 22.42
CA VAL A 224 -8.99 21.58 21.98
C VAL A 224 -10.08 21.21 22.97
N SER A 225 -11.32 21.18 22.50
CA SER A 225 -12.47 20.68 23.25
C SER A 225 -12.54 19.17 23.14
N LEU A 226 -12.80 18.51 24.26
CA LEU A 226 -12.98 17.07 24.38
C LEU A 226 -14.36 16.77 24.96
N VAL A 227 -15.02 15.76 24.41
CA VAL A 227 -16.26 15.19 24.93
C VAL A 227 -15.99 13.73 25.25
N PHE A 228 -16.22 13.34 26.50
CA PHE A 228 -16.06 11.94 26.91
C PHE A 228 -17.30 11.11 26.61
N ASP A 229 -17.12 9.79 26.47
CA ASP A 229 -18.22 8.84 26.45
C ASP A 229 -18.84 8.66 27.85
N GLY A 230 -19.82 7.76 27.99
CA GLY A 230 -20.52 7.54 29.26
C GLY A 230 -19.64 7.00 30.40
N GLU A 231 -18.55 6.26 30.09
CA GLU A 231 -17.60 5.78 31.08
C GLU A 231 -16.63 6.91 31.48
N GLY A 232 -16.06 7.59 30.49
CA GLY A 232 -15.15 8.71 30.68
C GLY A 232 -15.80 9.88 31.40
N THR A 233 -17.08 10.18 31.13
CA THR A 233 -17.84 11.23 31.83
C THR A 233 -17.94 10.95 33.32
N LYS A 234 -18.22 9.69 33.71
CA LYS A 234 -18.28 9.28 35.12
C LYS A 234 -16.91 9.35 35.78
N ALA A 235 -15.89 8.82 35.10
CA ALA A 235 -14.51 8.86 35.60
C ALA A 235 -14.03 10.31 35.80
N PHE A 236 -14.28 11.18 34.83
CA PHE A 236 -13.92 12.60 34.88
C PHE A 236 -14.71 13.36 35.95
N SER A 237 -16.00 13.08 36.11
CA SER A 237 -16.80 13.65 37.20
C SER A 237 -16.28 13.22 38.58
N ASN A 238 -15.85 11.96 38.72
CA ASN A 238 -15.35 11.44 40.00
C ASN A 238 -14.01 12.07 40.39
N ILE A 239 -13.06 12.15 39.45
CA ILE A 239 -11.76 12.79 39.73
C ILE A 239 -11.95 14.27 40.02
N THR A 240 -12.72 15.01 39.20
CA THR A 240 -12.93 16.45 39.40
C THR A 240 -13.60 16.75 40.75
N ALA A 241 -14.67 16.04 41.11
CA ALA A 241 -15.33 16.20 42.41
C ALA A 241 -14.42 15.91 43.61
N ARG A 242 -13.47 14.98 43.46
CA ARG A 242 -12.51 14.65 44.51
C ARG A 242 -11.42 15.71 44.65
N VAL A 243 -10.89 16.22 43.53
CA VAL A 243 -9.74 17.12 43.58
C VAL A 243 -10.12 18.56 43.93
N THR A 244 -11.36 18.99 43.69
CA THR A 244 -11.80 20.39 43.90
C THR A 244 -11.63 20.90 45.32
N SER A 245 -11.74 20.03 46.33
CA SER A 245 -11.61 20.40 47.75
C SER A 245 -10.19 20.30 48.29
N LEU A 246 -9.22 19.86 47.48
CA LEU A 246 -7.85 19.63 47.92
C LEU A 246 -7.00 20.91 47.83
N PRO A 247 -5.92 21.02 48.63
CA PRO A 247 -4.99 22.14 48.51
C PRO A 247 -4.21 22.06 47.19
N SER A 248 -3.68 23.20 46.74
CA SER A 248 -2.71 23.25 45.63
C SER A 248 -1.44 22.46 46.00
N PRO A 249 -0.85 21.66 45.08
CA PRO A 249 -1.23 21.44 43.67
C PRO A 249 -2.22 20.28 43.45
N GLN A 250 -2.70 19.62 44.51
CA GLN A 250 -3.54 18.43 44.43
C GLN A 250 -4.94 18.65 43.85
N ASN A 251 -5.35 19.92 43.74
CA ASN A 251 -6.57 20.32 43.03
C ASN A 251 -6.39 20.48 41.50
N GLN A 252 -5.30 19.99 40.93
CA GLN A 252 -5.05 20.01 39.49
C GLN A 252 -5.22 18.62 38.88
N VAL A 253 -5.75 18.60 37.66
CA VAL A 253 -5.78 17.40 36.81
C VAL A 253 -4.89 17.67 35.61
N ALA A 254 -3.79 16.94 35.52
CA ALA A 254 -2.88 16.99 34.40
C ALA A 254 -3.44 16.24 33.20
N ILE A 255 -3.35 16.89 32.04
CA ILE A 255 -3.60 16.32 30.73
C ILE A 255 -2.26 15.89 30.16
N VAL A 256 -2.05 14.59 30.06
CA VAL A 256 -0.80 13.96 29.66
C VAL A 256 -0.96 13.37 28.26
N LEU A 257 0.00 13.65 27.38
CA LEU A 257 0.07 13.08 26.04
C LEU A 257 1.43 12.41 25.85
N ASP A 258 1.43 11.10 25.56
CA ASP A 258 2.63 10.29 25.36
C ASP A 258 3.67 10.40 26.51
N GLY A 259 3.19 10.60 27.74
CA GLY A 259 4.01 10.73 28.96
C GLY A 259 4.47 12.16 29.28
N LEU A 260 4.10 13.17 28.49
CA LEU A 260 4.39 14.58 28.75
C LEU A 260 3.15 15.34 29.18
N VAL A 261 3.28 16.24 30.15
CA VAL A 261 2.19 17.12 30.58
C VAL A 261 2.02 18.22 29.55
N VAL A 262 0.83 18.29 28.94
CA VAL A 262 0.46 19.37 28.01
C VAL A 262 -0.13 20.55 28.76
N SER A 263 -0.96 20.27 29.77
CA SER A 263 -1.56 21.28 30.63
C SER A 263 -2.00 20.67 31.96
N ALA A 264 -1.91 21.41 33.06
CA ALA A 264 -2.37 20.99 34.39
C ALA A 264 -3.29 22.04 35.04
N PRO A 265 -4.51 22.25 34.49
CA PRO A 265 -5.45 23.24 35.02
C PRO A 265 -5.90 22.89 36.45
N ARG A 266 -6.18 23.94 37.22
CA ARG A 266 -6.83 23.80 38.53
C ARG A 266 -8.32 23.56 38.32
N ILE A 267 -8.88 22.63 39.08
CA ILE A 267 -10.30 22.35 39.07
C ILE A 267 -10.96 23.14 40.21
N ASN A 268 -11.80 24.12 39.85
CA ASN A 268 -12.48 24.99 40.82
C ASN A 268 -13.85 24.46 41.22
N GLU A 269 -14.51 23.74 40.32
CA GLU A 269 -15.82 23.12 40.53
C GLU A 269 -15.87 21.73 39.88
N ALA A 270 -16.72 20.85 40.41
CA ALA A 270 -16.89 19.52 39.85
C ALA A 270 -17.50 19.61 38.45
N ILE A 271 -17.04 18.79 37.50
CA ILE A 271 -17.47 18.83 36.10
C ILE A 271 -18.25 17.54 35.77
N PRO A 272 -19.56 17.49 36.04
CA PRO A 272 -20.38 16.30 35.76
C PRO A 272 -20.76 16.16 34.27
N SER A 273 -20.50 17.19 33.46
CA SER A 273 -20.92 17.26 32.05
C SER A 273 -20.08 16.42 31.10
N GLY A 274 -18.89 15.96 31.51
CA GLY A 274 -18.00 15.14 30.67
C GLY A 274 -17.29 15.93 29.56
N ASN A 275 -17.24 17.25 29.66
CA ASN A 275 -16.52 18.11 28.73
C ASN A 275 -15.21 18.59 29.36
N ALA A 276 -14.11 18.57 28.59
CA ALA A 276 -12.83 19.11 29.00
C ALA A 276 -12.24 19.99 27.89
N GLN A 277 -11.41 20.96 28.27
CA GLN A 277 -10.68 21.81 27.33
C GLN A 277 -9.18 21.70 27.60
N ILE A 278 -8.41 21.38 26.56
CA ILE A 278 -6.96 21.49 26.57
C ILE A 278 -6.61 22.90 26.11
N THR A 279 -6.13 23.71 27.03
CA THR A 279 -5.68 25.09 26.77
C THR A 279 -4.16 25.14 26.74
N GLY A 280 -3.60 25.97 25.85
CA GLY A 280 -2.17 26.20 25.71
C GLY A 280 -1.89 27.29 24.69
N SER A 281 -0.61 27.54 24.40
CA SER A 281 -0.18 28.46 23.35
C SER A 281 -0.23 27.79 21.97
N PHE A 282 -1.38 27.23 21.58
CA PHE A 282 -1.54 26.54 20.31
C PHE A 282 -1.76 27.51 19.16
N THR A 283 -1.14 27.21 18.02
CA THR A 283 -1.57 27.75 16.73
C THR A 283 -2.85 27.05 16.26
N GLN A 284 -3.56 27.65 15.30
CA GLN A 284 -4.72 27.01 14.65
C GLN A 284 -4.39 25.60 14.16
N LEU A 285 -3.20 25.47 13.58
CA LEU A 285 -2.74 24.26 12.95
C LEU A 285 -2.45 23.16 13.97
N GLU A 286 -1.75 23.50 15.06
CA GLU A 286 -1.45 22.56 16.14
C GLU A 286 -2.72 22.09 16.87
N ALA A 287 -3.69 23.00 17.08
CA ALA A 287 -4.95 22.64 17.71
C ALA A 287 -5.77 21.67 16.83
N GLN A 288 -5.81 21.92 15.51
CA GLN A 288 -6.47 21.02 14.55
C GLN A 288 -5.79 19.66 14.47
N ASP A 289 -4.46 19.65 14.41
CA ASP A 289 -3.67 18.42 14.37
C ASP A 289 -3.87 17.59 15.63
N LEU A 290 -3.79 18.22 16.81
CA LEU A 290 -4.03 17.56 18.09
C LEU A 290 -5.47 17.03 18.18
N ALA A 291 -6.48 17.82 17.81
CA ALA A 291 -7.87 17.39 17.80
C ALA A 291 -8.08 16.17 16.88
N ASN A 292 -7.52 16.18 15.68
CA ASN A 292 -7.60 15.06 14.73
C ASN A 292 -6.98 13.79 15.31
N VAL A 293 -5.80 13.91 15.91
CA VAL A 293 -5.09 12.79 16.51
C VAL A 293 -5.86 12.20 17.69
N LEU A 294 -6.45 13.04 18.55
CA LEU A 294 -7.24 12.61 19.71
C LEU A 294 -8.60 12.00 19.34
N LYS A 295 -9.22 12.49 18.25
CA LYS A 295 -10.54 12.03 17.79
C LYS A 295 -10.56 10.55 17.39
N TYR A 296 -9.49 10.04 16.81
CA TYR A 296 -9.40 8.65 16.34
C TYR A 296 -8.76 7.69 17.35
N GLY A 297 -8.46 8.18 18.56
CA GLY A 297 -7.85 7.38 19.63
C GLY A 297 -6.36 7.08 19.42
N ALA A 298 -5.73 6.50 20.43
CA ALA A 298 -4.31 6.16 20.42
C ALA A 298 -4.01 4.90 19.59
N LEU A 299 -2.80 4.81 19.04
CA LEU A 299 -2.35 3.58 18.38
C LEU A 299 -2.20 2.44 19.41
N PRO A 300 -2.58 1.19 19.07
CA PRO A 300 -2.47 0.05 20.00
C PRO A 300 -1.02 -0.37 20.26
N LEU A 301 -0.09 0.09 19.43
CA LEU A 301 1.34 -0.19 19.48
C LEU A 301 2.10 1.12 19.27
N ALA A 302 3.24 1.26 19.91
CA ALA A 302 4.22 2.29 19.57
C ALA A 302 4.97 1.87 18.29
N PHE A 303 5.36 2.84 17.47
CA PHE A 303 6.07 2.58 16.22
C PHE A 303 7.35 3.41 16.13
N ASP A 304 8.44 2.77 15.74
CA ASP A 304 9.66 3.42 15.29
C ASP A 304 9.54 3.80 13.82
N ARG A 305 10.01 5.00 13.48
CA ARG A 305 9.99 5.49 12.09
C ARG A 305 11.21 4.95 11.36
N GLY A 306 10.96 4.20 10.30
CA GLY A 306 11.96 3.83 9.31
C GLY A 306 12.29 4.99 8.37
N GLU A 307 12.98 4.66 7.28
CA GLU A 307 13.43 5.65 6.29
C GLU A 307 12.25 6.37 5.63
N VAL A 308 12.36 7.70 5.54
CA VAL A 308 11.41 8.57 4.83
C VAL A 308 11.90 8.78 3.41
N GLN A 309 11.17 8.24 2.43
CA GLN A 309 11.47 8.42 1.02
C GLN A 309 10.53 9.48 0.44
N GLN A 310 11.09 10.56 -0.09
CA GLN A 310 10.33 11.63 -0.74
C GLN A 310 10.72 11.72 -2.22
N VAL A 311 9.73 11.63 -3.09
CA VAL A 311 9.87 11.75 -4.55
C VAL A 311 9.08 12.96 -5.01
N SER A 312 9.68 13.83 -5.82
CA SER A 312 8.94 14.97 -6.38
C SER A 312 7.97 14.53 -7.46
N PRO A 313 6.79 15.18 -7.60
CA PRO A 313 5.86 14.89 -8.69
C PRO A 313 6.47 15.06 -10.09
N THR A 314 7.40 16.00 -10.25
CA THR A 314 8.09 16.24 -11.53
C THR A 314 8.95 15.05 -11.93
N LEU A 315 9.74 14.50 -11.00
CA LEU A 315 10.59 13.34 -11.28
C LEU A 315 9.76 12.11 -11.63
N GLY A 316 8.63 11.92 -10.96
CA GLY A 316 7.71 10.82 -11.26
C GLY A 316 7.07 10.93 -12.64
N ALA A 317 6.61 12.12 -13.02
CA ALA A 317 6.04 12.38 -14.34
C ALA A 317 7.08 12.15 -15.46
N ASP A 318 8.30 12.66 -15.30
CA ASP A 318 9.38 12.48 -16.27
C ASP A 318 9.71 10.98 -16.47
N GLN A 319 9.69 10.19 -15.38
CA GLN A 319 9.93 8.76 -15.45
C GLN A 319 8.77 7.97 -16.09
N LEU A 320 7.52 8.37 -15.83
CA LEU A 320 6.36 7.81 -16.51
C LEU A 320 6.45 8.02 -18.02
N ASP A 321 6.75 9.25 -18.44
CA ASP A 321 6.86 9.61 -19.85
C ASP A 321 8.01 8.85 -20.54
N ALA A 322 9.17 8.76 -19.89
CA ALA A 322 10.30 7.98 -20.37
C ALA A 322 9.96 6.48 -20.49
N GLY A 323 9.25 5.91 -19.51
CA GLY A 323 8.82 4.52 -19.52
C GLY A 323 7.81 4.22 -20.65
N LEU A 324 6.83 5.11 -20.84
CA LEU A 324 5.85 4.99 -21.93
C LEU A 324 6.52 5.11 -23.31
N LEU A 325 7.47 6.04 -23.45
CA LEU A 325 8.25 6.19 -24.69
C LEU A 325 9.08 4.93 -24.99
N ALA A 326 9.76 4.37 -23.98
CA ALA A 326 10.53 3.14 -24.12
C ALA A 326 9.64 1.94 -24.53
N GLY A 327 8.48 1.80 -23.89
CA GLY A 327 7.49 0.77 -24.24
C GLY A 327 6.95 0.94 -25.67
N LEU A 328 6.64 2.17 -26.08
CA LEU A 328 6.16 2.47 -27.43
C LEU A 328 7.22 2.15 -28.50
N LEU A 329 8.48 2.56 -28.28
CA LEU A 329 9.58 2.25 -29.19
C LEU A 329 9.80 0.73 -29.29
N GLY A 330 9.73 0.02 -28.18
CA GLY A 330 9.79 -1.45 -28.14
C GLY A 330 8.67 -2.10 -28.96
N LEU A 331 7.42 -1.64 -28.79
CA LEU A 331 6.28 -2.11 -29.59
C LEU A 331 6.45 -1.85 -31.09
N ILE A 332 6.95 -0.68 -31.47
CA ILE A 332 7.21 -0.34 -32.88
C ILE A 332 8.27 -1.27 -33.47
N LEU A 333 9.36 -1.52 -32.75
CA LEU A 333 10.42 -2.42 -33.21
C LEU A 333 9.92 -3.85 -33.39
N ILE A 334 9.15 -4.36 -32.42
CA ILE A 334 8.55 -5.71 -32.51
C ILE A 334 7.53 -5.77 -33.65
N PHE A 335 6.71 -4.72 -33.82
CA PHE A 335 5.77 -4.61 -34.93
C PHE A 335 6.50 -4.69 -36.28
N LEU A 336 7.54 -3.88 -36.47
CA LEU A 336 8.31 -3.84 -37.71
C LEU A 336 8.98 -5.19 -37.98
N TYR A 337 9.61 -5.79 -36.97
CA TYR A 337 10.20 -7.11 -37.08
C TYR A 337 9.15 -8.16 -37.47
N SER A 338 8.00 -8.19 -36.81
CA SER A 338 6.92 -9.15 -37.07
C SER A 338 6.36 -9.02 -38.48
N VAL A 339 6.15 -7.80 -38.98
CA VAL A 339 5.64 -7.58 -40.34
C VAL A 339 6.69 -7.95 -41.40
N LEU A 340 7.95 -7.54 -41.21
CA LEU A 340 9.01 -7.82 -42.18
C LEU A 340 9.35 -9.32 -42.25
N TYR A 341 9.48 -9.98 -41.09
CA TYR A 341 9.90 -11.37 -41.00
C TYR A 341 8.75 -12.36 -41.19
N TYR A 342 7.58 -12.11 -40.57
CA TYR A 342 6.42 -13.02 -40.61
C TYR A 342 5.35 -12.62 -41.63
N ARG A 343 5.42 -11.43 -42.24
CA ARG A 343 4.49 -10.94 -43.28
C ARG A 343 3.03 -11.08 -42.84
N GLY A 344 2.20 -11.83 -43.58
CA GLY A 344 0.79 -12.05 -43.24
C GLY A 344 0.55 -12.70 -41.88
N LEU A 345 1.48 -13.54 -41.37
CA LEU A 345 1.42 -14.06 -40.00
C LEU A 345 1.79 -12.99 -38.95
N GLY A 346 2.50 -11.93 -39.35
CA GLY A 346 2.79 -10.77 -38.50
C GLY A 346 1.51 -10.07 -38.02
N LEU A 347 0.44 -10.07 -38.82
CA LEU A 347 -0.86 -9.52 -38.40
C LEU A 347 -1.46 -10.28 -37.21
N VAL A 348 -1.22 -11.59 -37.12
CA VAL A 348 -1.65 -12.41 -35.98
C VAL A 348 -0.87 -11.99 -34.73
N SER A 349 0.45 -11.85 -34.85
CA SER A 349 1.32 -11.37 -33.76
C SER A 349 0.88 -10.00 -33.23
N ILE A 350 0.60 -9.05 -34.12
CA ILE A 350 0.12 -7.70 -33.75
C ILE A 350 -1.24 -7.79 -33.07
N GLY A 351 -2.17 -8.56 -33.61
CA GLY A 351 -3.47 -8.80 -32.99
C GLY A 351 -3.33 -9.39 -31.59
N SER A 352 -2.41 -10.34 -31.40
CA SER A 352 -2.15 -10.96 -30.10
C SER A 352 -1.63 -9.93 -29.09
N LEU A 353 -0.69 -9.07 -29.49
CA LEU A 353 -0.17 -7.99 -28.63
C LEU A 353 -1.25 -6.96 -28.26
N ILE A 354 -2.15 -6.62 -29.19
CA ILE A 354 -3.27 -5.70 -28.92
C ILE A 354 -4.23 -6.32 -27.90
N VAL A 355 -4.61 -7.59 -28.09
CA VAL A 355 -5.49 -8.30 -27.16
C VAL A 355 -4.82 -8.47 -25.78
N ALA A 356 -3.54 -8.80 -25.75
CA ALA A 356 -2.76 -8.87 -24.51
C ALA A 356 -2.76 -7.52 -23.78
N GLY A 357 -2.43 -6.44 -24.49
CA GLY A 357 -2.43 -5.08 -23.94
C GLY A 357 -3.80 -4.65 -23.43
N ALA A 358 -4.88 -4.97 -24.15
CA ALA A 358 -6.24 -4.68 -23.70
C ALA A 358 -6.61 -5.46 -22.42
N LEU A 359 -6.27 -6.75 -22.35
CA LEU A 359 -6.50 -7.58 -21.17
C LEU A 359 -5.69 -7.09 -19.97
N VAL A 360 -4.41 -6.76 -20.15
CA VAL A 360 -3.55 -6.20 -19.10
C VAL A 360 -4.08 -4.85 -18.62
N TYR A 361 -4.47 -3.96 -19.54
CA TYR A 361 -5.02 -2.66 -19.20
C TYR A 361 -6.32 -2.78 -18.40
N MET A 362 -7.27 -3.61 -18.85
CA MET A 362 -8.51 -3.88 -18.11
C MET A 362 -8.22 -4.51 -16.74
N ALA A 363 -7.24 -5.42 -16.64
CA ALA A 363 -6.83 -6.00 -15.38
C ALA A 363 -6.29 -4.94 -14.41
N PHE A 364 -5.44 -4.01 -14.87
CA PHE A 364 -4.94 -2.92 -14.03
C PHE A 364 -6.05 -1.99 -13.52
N LEU A 365 -7.03 -1.66 -14.37
CA LEU A 365 -8.17 -0.85 -13.95
C LEU A 365 -8.98 -1.54 -12.83
N LEU A 366 -9.31 -2.81 -13.03
CA LEU A 366 -10.11 -3.59 -12.07
C LEU A 366 -9.35 -3.86 -10.77
N LEU A 367 -8.07 -4.26 -10.86
CA LEU A 367 -7.22 -4.48 -9.69
C LEU A 367 -6.99 -3.19 -8.91
N GLY A 368 -6.81 -2.06 -9.61
CA GLY A 368 -6.70 -0.75 -8.99
C GLY A 368 -7.93 -0.38 -8.16
N LYS A 369 -9.12 -0.77 -8.63
CA LYS A 369 -10.37 -0.52 -7.92
C LYS A 369 -10.61 -1.48 -6.75
N TRP A 370 -10.36 -2.77 -6.93
CA TRP A 370 -10.75 -3.81 -5.96
C TRP A 370 -9.73 -4.00 -4.84
N ILE A 371 -8.44 -4.03 -5.17
CA ILE A 371 -7.37 -4.31 -4.22
C ILE A 371 -6.42 -3.13 -4.05
N GLY A 372 -6.71 -2.00 -4.69
CA GLY A 372 -5.87 -0.80 -4.61
C GLY A 372 -4.56 -0.90 -5.38
N PHE A 373 -4.43 -1.83 -6.34
CA PHE A 373 -3.20 -1.99 -7.12
C PHE A 373 -2.75 -0.67 -7.76
N THR A 374 -1.48 -0.31 -7.55
CA THR A 374 -0.83 0.86 -8.13
C THR A 374 0.27 0.41 -9.10
N LEU A 375 0.30 1.02 -10.28
CA LEU A 375 1.35 0.82 -11.27
C LEU A 375 2.58 1.64 -10.88
N THR A 376 3.67 0.98 -10.53
CA THR A 376 4.96 1.61 -10.20
C THR A 376 5.86 1.67 -11.44
N LEU A 377 6.97 2.41 -11.37
CA LEU A 377 8.03 2.42 -12.38
C LEU A 377 8.56 1.02 -12.64
N ALA A 378 8.82 0.27 -11.57
CA ALA A 378 9.26 -1.11 -11.65
C ALA A 378 8.18 -2.00 -12.30
N GLY A 379 6.89 -1.73 -12.01
CA GLY A 379 5.77 -2.33 -12.71
C GLY A 379 5.77 -2.03 -14.22
N ILE A 380 6.04 -0.78 -14.63
CA ILE A 380 6.20 -0.41 -16.04
C ILE A 380 7.33 -1.21 -16.69
N ALA A 381 8.49 -1.32 -16.04
CA ALA A 381 9.60 -2.14 -16.55
C ALA A 381 9.18 -3.61 -16.72
N GLY A 382 8.41 -4.15 -15.77
CA GLY A 382 7.82 -5.49 -15.88
C GLY A 382 6.88 -5.64 -17.08
N ALA A 383 6.03 -4.64 -17.32
CA ALA A 383 5.14 -4.62 -18.48
C ALA A 383 5.92 -4.54 -19.80
N ILE A 384 7.00 -3.75 -19.86
CA ILE A 384 7.87 -3.63 -21.04
C ILE A 384 8.55 -4.97 -21.33
N VAL A 385 9.13 -5.62 -20.32
CA VAL A 385 9.75 -6.95 -20.45
C VAL A 385 8.73 -7.97 -20.96
N ALA A 386 7.50 -7.90 -20.46
CA ALA A 386 6.44 -8.81 -20.85
C ALA A 386 6.06 -8.72 -22.34
N ILE A 387 6.18 -7.56 -22.98
CA ILE A 387 5.95 -7.42 -24.42
C ILE A 387 6.90 -8.36 -25.20
N GLY A 388 8.15 -8.45 -24.77
CA GLY A 388 9.14 -9.36 -25.37
C GLY A 388 8.83 -10.83 -25.10
N ILE A 389 8.39 -11.17 -23.89
CA ILE A 389 8.00 -12.55 -23.53
C ILE A 389 6.77 -12.99 -24.36
N THR A 390 5.73 -12.16 -24.42
CA THR A 390 4.56 -12.38 -25.29
C THR A 390 4.97 -12.53 -26.76
N ALA A 391 6.02 -11.81 -27.19
CA ALA A 391 6.55 -11.94 -28.53
C ALA A 391 7.21 -13.29 -28.80
N ASP A 392 7.98 -13.80 -27.84
CA ASP A 392 8.61 -15.11 -27.94
C ASP A 392 7.57 -16.24 -28.14
N SER A 393 6.46 -16.18 -27.40
CA SER A 393 5.40 -17.20 -27.47
C SER A 393 4.82 -17.38 -28.89
N PHE A 394 4.56 -16.30 -29.63
CA PHE A 394 4.09 -16.45 -31.02
C PHE A 394 5.22 -16.76 -32.00
N ILE A 395 6.46 -16.31 -31.76
CA ILE A 395 7.63 -16.67 -32.58
C ILE A 395 7.85 -18.18 -32.55
N VAL A 396 7.89 -18.77 -31.35
CA VAL A 396 8.03 -20.22 -31.16
C VAL A 396 6.94 -20.97 -31.90
N TYR A 397 5.69 -20.50 -31.86
CA TYR A 397 4.61 -21.16 -32.58
C TYR A 397 4.77 -21.04 -34.11
N PHE A 398 5.09 -19.86 -34.62
CA PHE A 398 5.22 -19.63 -36.07
C PHE A 398 6.41 -20.36 -36.67
N GLU A 399 7.54 -20.44 -35.97
CA GLU A 399 8.69 -21.23 -36.44
C GLU A 399 8.34 -22.72 -36.53
N ARG A 400 7.59 -23.27 -35.56
CA ARG A 400 7.14 -24.67 -35.66
C ARG A 400 6.14 -24.90 -36.78
N ILE A 401 5.32 -23.91 -37.14
CA ILE A 401 4.47 -24.00 -38.33
C ILE A 401 5.33 -23.99 -39.60
N ARG A 402 6.33 -23.11 -39.66
CA ARG A 402 7.23 -22.99 -40.82
C ARG A 402 8.07 -24.24 -41.04
N ASP A 403 8.54 -24.87 -39.97
CA ASP A 403 9.24 -26.17 -40.04
C ASP A 403 8.35 -27.24 -40.70
N GLU A 404 7.10 -27.38 -40.24
CA GLU A 404 6.17 -28.38 -40.78
C GLU A 404 5.76 -28.10 -42.24
N VAL A 405 5.66 -26.82 -42.63
CA VAL A 405 5.42 -26.43 -44.04
C VAL A 405 6.66 -26.72 -44.90
N ARG A 406 7.86 -26.51 -44.37
CA ARG A 406 9.13 -26.84 -45.05
C ARG A 406 9.26 -28.35 -45.28
N ASP A 407 8.76 -29.15 -44.35
CA ASP A 407 8.65 -30.62 -44.46
C ASP A 407 7.54 -31.09 -45.44
N GLY A 408 6.89 -30.15 -46.15
CA GLY A 408 5.92 -30.45 -47.21
C GLY A 408 4.49 -30.63 -46.74
N ARG A 409 4.16 -30.37 -45.46
CA ARG A 409 2.78 -30.45 -44.98
C ARG A 409 1.94 -29.28 -45.49
N SER A 410 0.66 -29.54 -45.73
CA SER A 410 -0.31 -28.46 -45.98
C SER A 410 -0.41 -27.54 -44.76
N LEU A 411 -0.63 -26.24 -44.99
CA LEU A 411 -0.72 -25.23 -43.93
C LEU A 411 -1.75 -25.61 -42.85
N ARG A 412 -2.89 -26.19 -43.25
CA ARG A 412 -3.93 -26.64 -42.31
C ARG A 412 -3.43 -27.73 -41.37
N SER A 413 -2.64 -28.68 -41.87
CA SER A 413 -2.02 -29.73 -41.04
C SER A 413 -0.87 -29.16 -40.21
N ALA A 414 -0.03 -28.30 -40.81
CA ALA A 414 1.13 -27.71 -40.16
C ALA A 414 0.75 -26.89 -38.92
N VAL A 415 -0.37 -26.18 -38.94
CA VAL A 415 -0.85 -25.38 -37.80
C VAL A 415 -1.24 -26.23 -36.59
N GLU A 416 -1.86 -27.39 -36.77
CA GLU A 416 -2.26 -28.28 -35.67
C GLU A 416 -1.08 -29.14 -35.18
N THR A 417 -0.23 -29.63 -36.10
CA THR A 417 0.98 -30.39 -35.74
C THR A 417 2.01 -29.49 -35.05
N GLY A 418 2.28 -28.31 -35.60
CA GLY A 418 3.16 -27.30 -35.02
C GLY A 418 2.71 -26.84 -33.63
N TRP A 419 1.39 -26.71 -33.40
CA TRP A 419 0.85 -26.38 -32.08
C TRP A 419 1.17 -27.44 -31.03
N THR A 420 1.08 -28.72 -31.40
CA THR A 420 1.36 -29.83 -30.48
C THR A 420 2.80 -29.81 -29.98
N LYS A 421 3.75 -29.37 -30.83
CA LYS A 421 5.17 -29.17 -30.48
C LYS A 421 5.37 -27.87 -29.70
N ALA A 422 4.82 -26.75 -30.17
CA ALA A 422 5.04 -25.43 -29.61
C ALA A 422 4.42 -25.25 -28.21
N ARG A 423 3.21 -25.77 -27.97
CA ARG A 423 2.46 -25.55 -26.71
C ARG A 423 3.24 -25.97 -25.46
N ARG A 424 4.05 -27.02 -25.55
CA ARG A 424 4.85 -27.51 -24.41
C ARG A 424 5.97 -26.54 -24.10
N THR A 425 6.66 -26.04 -25.11
CA THR A 425 7.74 -25.07 -24.96
C THR A 425 7.21 -23.76 -24.36
N ILE A 426 6.11 -23.24 -24.91
CA ILE A 426 5.49 -21.99 -24.43
C ILE A 426 5.07 -22.11 -22.96
N VAL A 427 4.30 -23.15 -22.62
CA VAL A 427 3.84 -23.36 -21.23
C VAL A 427 5.02 -23.52 -20.26
N VAL A 428 6.09 -24.22 -20.66
CA VAL A 428 7.27 -24.38 -19.80
C VAL A 428 8.01 -23.07 -19.61
N ALA A 429 8.22 -22.29 -20.67
CA ALA A 429 8.90 -20.99 -20.58
C ALA A 429 8.12 -20.00 -19.68
N ASP A 430 6.82 -19.87 -19.91
CA ASP A 430 5.95 -18.99 -19.11
C ASP A 430 5.82 -19.45 -17.66
N PHE A 431 5.80 -20.76 -17.41
CA PHE A 431 5.75 -21.28 -16.05
C PHE A 431 7.02 -20.95 -15.26
N VAL A 432 8.19 -20.96 -15.90
CA VAL A 432 9.44 -20.50 -15.28
C VAL A 432 9.33 -19.02 -14.92
N SER A 433 8.84 -18.18 -15.83
CA SER A 433 8.61 -16.75 -15.57
C SER A 433 7.61 -16.50 -14.41
N ILE A 434 6.54 -17.30 -14.32
CA ILE A 434 5.57 -17.22 -13.22
C ILE A 434 6.21 -17.62 -11.89
N ILE A 435 7.02 -18.69 -11.85
CA ILE A 435 7.75 -19.08 -10.62
C ILE A 435 8.68 -17.95 -10.20
N SER A 436 9.46 -17.38 -11.13
CA SER A 436 10.33 -16.24 -10.85
C SER A 436 9.56 -15.05 -10.30
N ALA A 437 8.40 -14.72 -10.90
CA ALA A 437 7.52 -13.67 -10.42
C ALA A 437 6.99 -13.95 -9.00
N ILE A 438 6.58 -15.18 -8.69
CA ILE A 438 6.11 -15.56 -7.35
C ILE A 438 7.24 -15.42 -6.33
N LEU A 439 8.43 -15.93 -6.62
CA LEU A 439 9.57 -15.82 -5.71
C LEU A 439 9.94 -14.36 -5.45
N LEU A 440 10.05 -13.54 -6.51
CA LEU A 440 10.31 -12.10 -6.35
C LEU A 440 9.19 -11.41 -5.55
N TYR A 441 7.93 -11.75 -5.77
CA TYR A 441 6.82 -11.14 -5.04
C TYR A 441 6.80 -11.49 -3.54
N LEU A 442 7.23 -12.70 -3.17
CA LEU A 442 7.26 -13.15 -1.78
C LEU A 442 8.48 -12.62 -1.02
N PHE A 443 9.64 -12.56 -1.67
CA PHE A 443 10.91 -12.23 -1.00
C PHE A 443 11.36 -10.78 -1.18
N ALA A 444 10.90 -10.07 -2.22
CA ALA A 444 11.33 -8.69 -2.45
C ALA A 444 10.48 -7.68 -1.68
N VAL A 445 11.00 -6.46 -1.55
CA VAL A 445 10.40 -5.33 -0.84
C VAL A 445 10.22 -4.14 -1.79
N GLY A 446 9.19 -3.33 -1.56
CA GLY A 446 8.98 -2.08 -2.28
C GLY A 446 8.73 -2.27 -3.78
N GLY A 447 9.38 -1.45 -4.61
CA GLY A 447 9.16 -1.40 -6.06
C GLY A 447 9.35 -2.75 -6.77
N VAL A 448 10.27 -3.61 -6.30
CA VAL A 448 10.54 -4.92 -6.92
C VAL A 448 9.32 -5.85 -6.88
N ARG A 449 8.46 -5.74 -5.85
CA ARG A 449 7.20 -6.49 -5.81
C ARG A 449 6.24 -6.05 -6.91
N GLY A 450 6.23 -4.77 -7.25
CA GLY A 450 5.43 -4.22 -8.36
C GLY A 450 5.90 -4.74 -9.72
N PHE A 451 7.21 -4.84 -9.93
CA PHE A 451 7.78 -5.52 -11.11
C PHE A 451 7.33 -6.98 -11.19
N ALA A 452 7.50 -7.72 -10.09
CA ALA A 452 7.17 -9.14 -10.02
C ALA A 452 5.69 -9.43 -10.27
N PHE A 453 4.81 -8.65 -9.64
CA PHE A 453 3.37 -8.75 -9.83
C PHE A 453 2.97 -8.49 -11.28
N THR A 454 3.51 -7.43 -11.87
CA THR A 454 3.21 -7.07 -13.26
C THR A 454 3.67 -8.16 -14.21
N LEU A 455 4.91 -8.64 -14.07
CA LEU A 455 5.46 -9.74 -14.86
C LEU A 455 4.61 -11.02 -14.75
N GLY A 456 4.20 -11.38 -13.53
CA GLY A 456 3.34 -12.55 -13.31
C GLY A 456 1.97 -12.41 -13.98
N LEU A 457 1.32 -11.27 -13.81
CA LEU A 457 0.02 -10.98 -14.42
C LEU A 457 0.09 -11.01 -15.96
N THR A 458 1.09 -10.36 -16.55
CA THR A 458 1.25 -10.30 -18.01
C THR A 458 1.59 -11.67 -18.59
N THR A 459 2.35 -12.50 -17.88
CA THR A 459 2.65 -13.88 -18.30
C THR A 459 1.39 -14.75 -18.29
N LEU A 460 0.51 -14.59 -17.29
CA LEU A 460 -0.79 -15.26 -17.30
C LEU A 460 -1.67 -14.80 -18.47
N VAL A 461 -1.66 -13.50 -18.79
CA VAL A 461 -2.35 -12.97 -19.96
C VAL A 461 -1.77 -13.54 -21.25
N ASP A 462 -0.45 -13.68 -21.37
CA ASP A 462 0.18 -14.29 -22.54
C ASP A 462 -0.32 -15.71 -22.79
N LEU A 463 -0.35 -16.56 -21.76
CA LEU A 463 -0.92 -17.91 -21.86
C LEU A 463 -2.38 -17.89 -22.32
N ILE A 464 -3.21 -16.97 -21.81
CA ILE A 464 -4.59 -16.82 -22.27
C ILE A 464 -4.61 -16.44 -23.76
N VAL A 465 -3.82 -15.46 -24.18
CA VAL A 465 -3.79 -14.96 -25.55
C VAL A 465 -3.30 -16.04 -26.52
N VAL A 466 -2.24 -16.76 -26.20
CA VAL A 466 -1.67 -17.81 -27.06
C VAL A 466 -2.70 -18.92 -27.33
N PHE A 467 -3.41 -19.36 -26.29
CA PHE A 467 -4.36 -20.48 -26.39
C PHE A 467 -5.73 -20.07 -26.94
N PHE A 468 -6.23 -18.88 -26.58
CA PHE A 468 -7.60 -18.45 -26.92
C PHE A 468 -7.67 -17.48 -28.10
N PHE A 469 -6.55 -16.84 -28.47
CA PHE A 469 -6.47 -15.92 -29.59
C PHE A 469 -5.49 -16.40 -30.68
N THR A 470 -4.20 -16.49 -30.37
CA THR A 470 -3.13 -16.76 -31.35
C THR A 470 -3.35 -18.08 -32.09
N LYS A 471 -3.53 -19.21 -31.38
CA LYS A 471 -3.78 -20.50 -32.01
C LYS A 471 -5.10 -20.51 -32.80
N PRO A 472 -6.26 -20.15 -32.23
CA PRO A 472 -7.52 -20.13 -32.97
C PRO A 472 -7.52 -19.24 -34.20
N LEU A 473 -6.94 -18.05 -34.10
CA LEU A 473 -6.84 -17.11 -35.23
C LEU A 473 -5.96 -17.69 -36.33
N THR A 474 -4.81 -18.29 -35.98
CA THR A 474 -3.93 -18.94 -36.96
C THR A 474 -4.61 -20.11 -37.67
N VAL A 475 -5.36 -20.95 -36.93
CA VAL A 475 -6.19 -22.03 -37.50
C VAL A 475 -7.29 -21.50 -38.43
N PHE A 476 -7.90 -20.37 -38.07
CA PHE A 476 -8.91 -19.71 -38.90
C PHE A 476 -8.29 -19.17 -40.21
N LEU A 477 -7.18 -18.42 -40.12
CA LEU A 477 -6.50 -17.86 -41.28
C LEU A 477 -5.96 -18.94 -42.23
N ALA A 478 -5.48 -20.07 -41.70
CA ALA A 478 -5.03 -21.21 -42.51
C ALA A 478 -6.13 -21.84 -43.39
N LYS A 479 -7.42 -21.55 -43.13
CA LYS A 479 -8.52 -21.98 -43.98
C LYS A 479 -8.78 -21.04 -45.16
N LEU A 480 -8.35 -19.78 -45.06
CA LEU A 480 -8.53 -18.78 -46.12
C LEU A 480 -7.66 -19.10 -47.33
N LYS A 481 -8.20 -18.84 -48.53
CA LYS A 481 -7.51 -19.13 -49.80
C LYS A 481 -6.15 -18.44 -49.89
N PHE A 482 -6.04 -17.19 -49.44
CA PHE A 482 -4.81 -16.39 -49.47
C PHE A 482 -3.63 -17.04 -48.73
N PHE A 483 -3.88 -17.61 -47.55
CA PHE A 483 -2.84 -18.27 -46.76
C PHE A 483 -2.58 -19.69 -47.27
N ASN A 484 -3.65 -20.43 -47.61
CA ASN A 484 -3.55 -21.81 -48.06
C ASN A 484 -2.92 -21.96 -49.46
N SER A 485 -2.98 -20.94 -50.32
CA SER A 485 -2.37 -20.96 -51.65
C SER A 485 -0.87 -20.66 -51.66
N GLY A 486 -0.25 -20.46 -50.48
CA GLY A 486 1.19 -20.21 -50.39
C GLY A 486 1.63 -18.88 -51.03
N HIS A 487 0.78 -17.84 -50.97
CA HIS A 487 1.10 -16.53 -51.55
C HIS A 487 2.39 -15.95 -50.93
N ALA A 488 3.23 -15.24 -51.71
CA ALA A 488 4.52 -14.74 -51.21
C ALA A 488 4.38 -13.84 -49.96
N LEU A 489 3.28 -13.08 -49.87
CA LEU A 489 2.98 -12.21 -48.73
C LEU A 489 2.37 -12.94 -47.52
N SER A 490 2.00 -14.22 -47.62
CA SER A 490 1.38 -14.95 -46.50
C SER A 490 2.39 -15.34 -45.41
N GLY A 491 3.69 -15.30 -45.72
CA GLY A 491 4.77 -15.71 -44.80
C GLY A 491 4.98 -17.23 -44.73
N VAL A 492 4.25 -18.00 -45.54
CA VAL A 492 4.28 -19.48 -45.62
C VAL A 492 4.41 -20.02 -47.05
N SER A 493 5.02 -19.26 -47.96
CA SER A 493 5.20 -19.68 -49.36
C SER A 493 6.38 -20.65 -49.54
N ALA A 494 6.26 -21.64 -50.43
CA ALA A 494 7.39 -22.54 -50.74
C ALA A 494 8.65 -21.78 -51.22
N LYS A 495 8.46 -20.67 -51.96
CA LYS A 495 9.55 -19.78 -52.41
C LYS A 495 10.23 -19.02 -51.27
N SER A 496 9.56 -18.75 -50.15
CA SER A 496 10.18 -18.10 -48.97
C SER A 496 11.01 -19.05 -48.11
N PHE A 497 10.96 -20.36 -48.38
CA PHE A 497 11.65 -21.39 -47.60
C PHE A 497 12.86 -22.02 -48.31
N GLY A 498 13.26 -21.50 -49.47
CA GLY A 498 14.45 -21.96 -50.20
C GLY A 498 14.31 -23.26 -50.99
N ASN A 499 13.14 -23.93 -50.98
CA ASN A 499 12.92 -25.13 -51.78
C ASN A 499 12.41 -24.77 -53.19
N SER A 500 13.34 -24.67 -54.14
CA SER A 500 13.08 -24.51 -55.58
C SER A 500 12.95 -25.84 -56.34
N SER A 501 12.63 -26.95 -55.69
CA SER A 501 12.51 -28.25 -56.37
C SER A 501 11.28 -29.03 -55.92
N GLN A 502 10.11 -28.75 -56.51
CA GLN A 502 9.02 -29.74 -56.71
C GLN A 502 7.83 -29.16 -57.51
N LEU A 503 8.11 -28.37 -58.56
CA LEU A 503 7.09 -27.95 -59.53
C LEU A 503 7.47 -28.35 -60.95
N THR A 504 7.81 -29.64 -61.12
CA THR A 504 7.86 -30.32 -62.42
C THR A 504 7.52 -31.78 -62.20
N LYS A 505 6.51 -32.29 -62.92
CA LYS A 505 5.70 -33.52 -62.72
C LYS A 505 4.46 -33.20 -61.89
N GLU A 506 3.31 -32.91 -62.46
CA GLU A 506 2.63 -33.66 -63.54
C GLU A 506 2.14 -32.73 -64.67
N ALA A 507 2.40 -33.16 -65.90
CA ALA A 507 1.68 -32.77 -67.11
C ALA A 507 0.71 -33.89 -67.46
#